data_AF-A0AAE4LMV9-F1
#
_entry.id   AF-A0AAE4LMV9-F1
#
_cell.length_a   1.000
_cell.length_b   1.000
_cell.length_c   1.000
_cell.angle_alpha   90.00
_cell.angle_beta   90.00
_cell.angle_gamma   90.00
#
_symmetry.space_group_name_H-M   'P 1'
#
loop_
_entity.id
_entity.type
_entity.pdbx_description
1 polymer ?
#
loop_
_entity_poly.entity_id
_entity_poly.type
_entity_poly.pdbx_seq_one_letter_code
_entity_poly.pdbx_strand_id
1 'polypeptide(L)'
;MNTLITPAQAVALAFADGEYLAPESVTQSDIAAAEQRYLVPVIGRLLYEKLLSGSHAGFTTEYLAAPAALFTRIALQPRLDVRTGQCGTVAPKSAAYQPAGTQALRELQRSLRRQARTLLRRAAEHLETHAAEFPEYDPHKNILNRCTTDGNFVQTR
;
A
#
# COMPACT_ATOMS: atom_id res chain seq x y z
N MET A 1 -13.80 2.66 -11.87
CA MET A 1 -12.34 2.74 -11.63
C MET A 1 -11.91 1.34 -11.25
N ASN A 2 -10.99 0.71 -11.98
CA ASN A 2 -10.52 -0.63 -11.62
C ASN A 2 -9.29 -0.51 -10.73
N THR A 3 -9.18 -1.39 -9.74
CA THR A 3 -8.06 -1.50 -8.79
C THR A 3 -7.61 -2.95 -8.71
N LEU A 4 -6.37 -3.20 -8.27
CA LEU A 4 -5.81 -4.55 -8.18
C LEU A 4 -6.45 -5.36 -7.04
N ILE A 5 -6.93 -4.68 -6.01
CA ILE A 5 -7.65 -5.27 -4.89
C ILE A 5 -8.99 -4.59 -4.66
N THR A 6 -9.90 -5.32 -4.03
CA THR A 6 -11.19 -4.78 -3.56
C THR A 6 -11.05 -4.13 -2.18
N PRO A 7 -11.98 -3.24 -1.77
CA PRO A 7 -12.03 -2.71 -0.40
C PRO A 7 -12.05 -3.79 0.69
N ALA A 8 -12.79 -4.89 0.46
CA ALA A 8 -12.85 -6.01 1.40
C ALA A 8 -11.48 -6.71 1.54
N GLN A 9 -10.76 -6.93 0.44
CA GLN A 9 -9.39 -7.45 0.47
C GLN A 9 -8.42 -6.48 1.15
N ALA A 10 -8.56 -5.18 0.92
CA ALA A 10 -7.73 -4.17 1.58
C ALA A 10 -7.90 -4.20 3.11
N VAL A 11 -9.14 -4.34 3.59
CA VAL A 11 -9.40 -4.49 5.03
C VAL A 11 -8.81 -5.80 5.55
N ALA A 12 -9.11 -6.93 4.91
CA ALA A 12 -8.68 -8.25 5.38
C ALA A 12 -7.16 -8.43 5.42
N LEU A 13 -6.41 -7.80 4.51
CA LEU A 13 -4.96 -7.96 4.41
C LEU A 13 -4.17 -6.92 5.22
N ALA A 14 -4.72 -5.72 5.43
CA ALA A 14 -3.98 -4.64 6.07
C ALA A 14 -4.36 -4.39 7.52
N PHE A 15 -5.51 -4.86 8.01
CA PHE A 15 -5.99 -4.64 9.36
C PHE A 15 -5.96 -5.96 10.14
N ALA A 16 -5.50 -5.91 11.39
CA ALA A 16 -5.31 -7.10 12.22
C ALA A 16 -6.64 -7.60 12.82
N ASP A 17 -6.66 -8.85 13.27
CA ASP A 17 -7.80 -9.41 14.00
C ASP A 17 -8.12 -8.54 15.23
N GLY A 18 -9.33 -7.98 15.26
CA GLY A 18 -9.79 -7.04 16.28
C GLY A 18 -9.78 -5.55 15.89
N GLU A 19 -9.12 -5.18 14.78
CA GLU A 19 -9.24 -3.86 14.17
C GLU A 19 -10.48 -3.83 13.27
N TYR A 20 -11.67 -3.61 13.83
CA TYR A 20 -12.88 -3.52 13.00
C TYR A 20 -12.89 -2.22 12.20
N LEU A 21 -12.69 -2.35 10.89
CA LEU A 21 -12.91 -1.28 9.91
C LEU A 21 -13.88 -1.77 8.85
N ALA A 22 -15.01 -1.07 8.71
CA ALA A 22 -16.02 -1.40 7.72
C ALA A 22 -15.44 -1.21 6.29
N PRO A 23 -15.56 -2.19 5.36
CA PRO A 23 -15.02 -2.08 4.01
C PRO A 23 -15.46 -0.83 3.25
N GLU A 24 -16.65 -0.30 3.55
CA GLU A 24 -17.23 0.91 2.96
C GLU A 24 -16.44 2.19 3.31
N SER A 25 -15.62 2.14 4.36
CA SER A 25 -14.73 3.24 4.74
C SER A 25 -13.47 3.33 3.87
N VAL A 26 -13.17 2.27 3.09
CA VAL A 26 -12.08 2.21 2.13
C VAL A 26 -12.66 2.38 0.74
N THR A 27 -12.38 3.51 0.08
CA THR A 27 -12.91 3.74 -1.28
C THR A 27 -11.98 3.15 -2.34
N GLN A 28 -12.54 2.81 -3.51
CA GLN A 28 -11.73 2.45 -4.69
C GLN A 28 -10.74 3.56 -5.07
N SER A 29 -11.09 4.83 -4.85
CA SER A 29 -10.18 5.96 -5.08
C SER A 29 -8.99 5.97 -4.12
N ASP A 30 -9.17 5.59 -2.85
CA ASP A 30 -8.07 5.50 -1.89
C ASP A 30 -7.07 4.41 -2.31
N ILE A 31 -7.60 3.27 -2.76
CA ILE A 31 -6.78 2.15 -3.28
C ILE A 31 -6.04 2.59 -4.55
N ALA A 32 -6.76 3.15 -5.53
CA ALA A 32 -6.14 3.61 -6.78
C ALA A 32 -5.05 4.66 -6.54
N ALA A 33 -5.27 5.61 -5.62
CA ALA A 33 -4.27 6.60 -5.26
C ALA A 33 -3.03 5.96 -4.62
N ALA A 34 -3.20 4.95 -3.76
CA ALA A 34 -2.09 4.20 -3.17
C ALA A 34 -1.32 3.40 -4.23
N GLU A 35 -2.01 2.69 -5.12
CA GLU A 35 -1.41 1.94 -6.23
C GLU A 35 -0.59 2.85 -7.16
N GLN A 36 -1.15 3.98 -7.58
CA GLN A 36 -0.46 4.95 -8.44
C GLN A 36 0.78 5.54 -7.76
N ARG A 37 0.70 5.80 -6.45
CA ARG A 37 1.80 6.41 -5.71
C ARG A 37 2.94 5.43 -5.41
N TYR A 38 2.63 4.18 -5.12
CA TYR A 38 3.60 3.23 -4.56
C TYR A 38 3.90 2.02 -5.45
N LEU A 39 2.92 1.47 -6.16
CA LEU A 39 3.11 0.27 -6.97
C LEU A 39 3.54 0.60 -8.40
N VAL A 40 2.81 1.50 -9.09
CA VAL A 40 3.06 1.85 -10.50
C VAL A 40 4.51 2.28 -10.78
N PRO A 41 5.20 3.04 -9.90
CA PRO A 41 6.61 3.38 -10.10
C PRO A 41 7.58 2.20 -10.07
N VAL A 42 7.16 1.05 -9.51
CA VAL A 42 7.98 -0.17 -9.39
C VAL A 42 7.65 -1.14 -10.53
N ILE A 43 6.37 -1.47 -10.71
CA ILE A 43 5.93 -2.48 -11.68
C ILE A 43 5.78 -1.93 -13.10
N GLY A 44 5.69 -0.60 -13.25
CA GLY A 44 5.47 0.07 -14.52
C GLY A 44 4.00 0.15 -14.94
N ARG A 45 3.69 1.16 -15.76
CA ARG A 45 2.32 1.47 -16.19
C ARG A 45 1.71 0.42 -17.11
N LEU A 46 2.49 -0.11 -18.05
CA LEU A 46 2.01 -1.10 -19.03
C LEU A 46 1.59 -2.40 -18.34
N LEU A 47 2.45 -2.92 -17.45
CA LEU A 47 2.11 -4.09 -16.63
C LEU A 47 0.90 -3.80 -15.74
N TYR A 48 0.86 -2.64 -15.07
CA TYR A 48 -0.30 -2.26 -14.24
C TYR A 48 -1.63 -2.31 -15.03
N GLU A 49 -1.67 -1.78 -16.25
CA GLU A 49 -2.87 -1.83 -17.10
C GLU A 49 -3.27 -3.27 -17.47
N LYS A 50 -2.31 -4.17 -17.69
CA LYS A 50 -2.56 -5.61 -17.91
C LYS A 50 -3.10 -6.30 -16.66
N LEU A 51 -2.55 -6.02 -15.49
CA LEU A 51 -3.02 -6.56 -14.22
C LEU A 51 -4.46 -6.12 -13.92
N LEU A 52 -4.81 -4.86 -14.24
CA LEU A 52 -6.18 -4.36 -14.12
C LEU A 52 -7.17 -5.07 -15.06
N SER A 53 -6.69 -5.63 -16.17
CA SER A 53 -7.49 -6.46 -17.08
C SER A 53 -7.63 -7.92 -16.64
N GLY A 54 -6.99 -8.30 -15.52
CA GLY A 54 -7.02 -9.65 -14.96
C GLY A 54 -5.88 -10.56 -15.44
N SER A 55 -4.96 -10.07 -16.28
CA SER A 55 -3.74 -10.81 -16.62
C SER A 55 -2.86 -11.02 -15.39
N HIS A 56 -2.13 -12.13 -15.35
CA HIS A 56 -1.25 -12.51 -14.23
C HIS A 56 -1.93 -12.46 -12.85
N ALA A 57 -3.18 -12.95 -12.75
CA ALA A 57 -3.93 -12.94 -11.50
C ALA A 57 -3.21 -13.65 -10.33
N GLY A 58 -2.39 -14.67 -10.61
CA GLY A 58 -1.54 -15.30 -9.58
C GLY A 58 -0.51 -14.34 -8.99
N PHE A 59 0.10 -13.50 -9.83
CA PHE A 59 1.05 -12.49 -9.37
C PHE A 59 0.36 -11.41 -8.52
N THR A 60 -0.84 -10.97 -8.91
CA THR A 60 -1.57 -9.96 -8.12
C THR A 60 -1.96 -10.50 -6.76
N THR A 61 -2.48 -11.72 -6.68
CA THR A 61 -2.93 -12.32 -5.41
C THR A 61 -1.76 -12.66 -4.50
N GLU A 62 -0.68 -13.24 -5.02
CA GLU A 62 0.45 -13.70 -4.22
C GLU A 62 1.41 -12.58 -3.81
N TYR A 63 1.69 -11.63 -4.71
CA TYR A 63 2.75 -10.64 -4.51
C TYR A 63 2.25 -9.22 -4.31
N LEU A 64 1.17 -8.79 -4.97
CA LEU A 64 0.74 -7.38 -4.94
C LEU A 64 -0.40 -7.06 -3.98
N ALA A 65 -1.26 -8.03 -3.66
CA ALA A 65 -2.45 -7.77 -2.85
C ALA A 65 -2.11 -7.23 -1.46
N ALA A 66 -1.15 -7.87 -0.78
CA ALA A 66 -0.70 -7.46 0.54
C ALA A 66 -0.03 -6.07 0.57
N PRO A 67 0.98 -5.75 -0.28
CA PRO A 67 1.54 -4.40 -0.30
C PRO A 67 0.53 -3.34 -0.74
N ALA A 68 -0.37 -3.62 -1.70
CA ALA A 68 -1.43 -2.69 -2.09
C ALA A 68 -2.35 -2.35 -0.90
N ALA A 69 -2.74 -3.37 -0.12
CA ALA A 69 -3.56 -3.19 1.07
C ALA A 69 -2.83 -2.35 2.13
N LEU A 70 -1.55 -2.64 2.42
CA LEU A 70 -0.77 -1.90 3.41
C LEU A 70 -0.53 -0.44 2.99
N PHE A 71 -0.25 -0.17 1.71
CA PHE A 71 -0.13 1.21 1.22
C PHE A 71 -1.46 1.96 1.28
N THR A 72 -2.58 1.28 1.03
CA THR A 72 -3.92 1.83 1.23
C THR A 72 -4.15 2.19 2.70
N ARG A 73 -3.80 1.30 3.64
CA ARG A 73 -3.86 1.59 5.09
C ARG A 73 -2.99 2.80 5.46
N ILE A 74 -1.76 2.89 4.96
CA ILE A 74 -0.87 4.03 5.22
C ILE A 74 -1.50 5.35 4.76
N ALA A 75 -2.12 5.36 3.57
CA ALA A 75 -2.79 6.54 3.02
C ALA A 75 -4.02 6.95 3.84
N LEU A 76 -4.76 5.98 4.37
CA LEU A 76 -5.99 6.20 5.14
C LEU A 76 -5.74 6.54 6.60
N GLN A 77 -4.64 6.06 7.20
CA GLN A 77 -4.39 6.16 8.64
C GLN A 77 -4.59 7.57 9.23
N PRO A 78 -4.15 8.68 8.59
CA PRO A 78 -4.41 10.03 9.12
C PRO A 78 -5.90 10.36 9.31
N ARG A 79 -6.78 9.85 8.42
CA ARG A 79 -8.24 10.03 8.50
C ARG A 79 -8.88 9.15 9.57
N LEU A 80 -8.20 8.09 9.99
CA LEU A 80 -8.60 7.22 11.09
C LEU A 80 -8.15 7.82 12.43
N ASP A 81 -6.95 8.38 12.48
CA ASP A 81 -6.32 8.95 13.67
C ASP A 81 -6.94 10.31 14.06
N VAL A 82 -7.40 11.11 13.09
CA VAL A 82 -7.95 12.46 13.31
C VAL A 82 -9.23 12.65 12.51
N ARG A 83 -10.26 13.20 13.17
CA ARG A 83 -11.54 13.57 12.58
C ARG A 83 -11.71 15.08 12.55
N THR A 84 -12.53 15.57 11.64
CA THR A 84 -12.98 16.97 11.65
C THR A 84 -14.37 17.02 12.28
N GLY A 85 -14.52 17.78 13.35
CA GLY A 85 -15.79 18.02 14.03
C GLY A 85 -16.08 19.51 14.18
N GLN A 86 -17.14 19.85 14.92
CA GLN A 86 -17.55 21.24 15.14
C GLN A 86 -16.47 22.11 15.82
N CYS A 87 -15.57 21.48 16.58
CA CYS A 87 -14.45 22.15 17.24
C CYS A 87 -13.12 22.08 16.44
N GLY A 88 -13.17 21.76 15.14
CA GLY A 88 -11.99 21.59 14.30
C GLY A 88 -11.44 20.15 14.29
N THR A 89 -10.12 19.98 14.27
CA THR A 89 -9.46 18.67 14.25
C THR A 89 -9.46 18.03 15.64
N VAL A 90 -10.07 16.86 15.76
CA VAL A 90 -10.24 16.12 17.02
C VAL A 90 -9.76 14.68 16.89
N ALA A 91 -9.14 14.15 17.94
CA ALA A 91 -8.81 12.73 18.02
C ALA A 91 -10.05 11.94 18.47
N PRO A 92 -10.33 10.76 17.88
CA PRO A 92 -11.45 9.93 18.28
C PRO A 92 -11.21 9.39 19.70
N LYS A 93 -12.00 9.85 20.66
CA LYS A 93 -11.98 9.41 22.06
C LYS A 93 -13.37 8.92 22.45
N SER A 94 -13.44 7.80 23.15
CA SER A 94 -14.69 7.27 23.71
C SER A 94 -14.50 6.94 25.19
N ALA A 95 -15.56 6.50 25.87
CA ALA A 95 -15.47 6.04 27.26
C ALA A 95 -14.59 4.78 27.41
N ALA A 96 -14.48 3.96 26.36
CA ALA A 96 -13.77 2.69 26.37
C ALA A 96 -12.35 2.75 25.78
N TYR A 97 -12.03 3.77 24.97
CA TYR A 97 -10.75 3.86 24.26
C TYR A 97 -10.14 5.25 24.34
N GLN A 98 -8.81 5.31 24.53
CA GLN A 98 -8.02 6.53 24.47
C GLN A 98 -7.26 6.60 23.14
N PRO A 99 -7.13 7.80 22.53
CA PRO A 99 -6.25 7.99 21.39
C PRO A 99 -4.81 7.59 21.70
N ALA A 100 -4.15 6.96 20.72
CA ALA A 100 -2.74 6.63 20.84
C ALA A 100 -1.86 7.89 20.89
N GLY A 101 -0.78 7.85 21.67
CA GLY A 101 0.21 8.92 21.72
C GLY A 101 1.02 9.04 20.42
N THR A 102 1.68 10.19 20.24
CA THR A 102 2.44 10.49 19.01
C THR A 102 3.55 9.48 18.71
N GLN A 103 4.15 8.88 19.73
CA GLN A 103 5.19 7.86 19.55
C GLN A 103 4.62 6.58 18.96
N ALA A 104 3.53 6.06 19.54
CA ALA A 104 2.86 4.85 19.04
C ALA A 104 2.38 5.02 17.58
N LEU A 105 1.81 6.19 17.24
CA LEU A 105 1.41 6.49 15.86
C LEU A 105 2.60 6.48 14.88
N ARG A 106 3.75 7.03 15.28
CA ARG A 106 4.97 7.03 14.46
C ARG A 106 5.53 5.62 14.28
N GLU A 107 5.52 4.81 15.33
CA GLU A 107 5.99 3.43 15.30
C GLU A 107 5.11 2.57 14.39
N LEU A 108 3.78 2.69 14.50
CA LEU A 108 2.82 2.07 13.60
C LEU A 108 3.10 2.44 12.13
N GLN A 109 3.19 3.74 11.84
CA GLN A 109 3.48 4.23 10.48
C GLN A 109 4.80 3.71 9.93
N ARG A 110 5.85 3.64 10.76
CA ARG A 110 7.15 3.07 10.37
C ARG A 110 7.05 1.58 10.10
N SER A 111 6.36 0.83 10.97
CA SER A 111 6.16 -0.61 10.82
C SER A 111 5.42 -0.94 9.51
N LEU A 112 4.28 -0.30 9.27
CA LEU A 112 3.49 -0.46 8.04
C LEU A 112 4.32 -0.16 6.78
N ARG A 113 5.05 0.96 6.77
CA ARG A 113 5.90 1.33 5.62
C ARG A 113 7.03 0.34 5.38
N ARG A 114 7.65 -0.18 6.45
CA ARG A 114 8.71 -1.20 6.33
C ARG A 114 8.13 -2.48 5.73
N GLN A 115 7.02 -2.98 6.29
CA GLN A 115 6.37 -4.20 5.80
C GLN A 115 5.93 -4.07 4.33
N ALA A 116 5.24 -2.98 3.98
CA ALA A 116 4.78 -2.74 2.62
C ALA A 116 5.94 -2.67 1.61
N ARG A 117 7.04 -2.01 1.97
CA ARG A 117 8.24 -1.92 1.14
C ARG A 117 8.94 -3.26 0.97
N THR A 118 9.04 -4.05 2.03
CA THR A 118 9.64 -5.40 1.97
C THR A 118 8.85 -6.29 1.02
N LEU A 119 7.52 -6.29 1.12
CA LEU A 119 6.66 -7.08 0.23
C LEU A 119 6.73 -6.58 -1.23
N LEU A 120 6.79 -5.26 -1.44
CA LEU A 120 6.94 -4.70 -2.78
C LEU A 120 8.32 -5.01 -3.40
N ARG A 121 9.39 -5.04 -2.59
CA ARG A 121 10.71 -5.50 -3.04
C ARG A 121 10.68 -6.97 -3.47
N ARG A 122 10.05 -7.84 -2.67
CA ARG A 122 9.84 -9.26 -3.04
C ARG A 122 9.07 -9.40 -4.36
N ALA A 123 8.05 -8.56 -4.58
CA ALA A 123 7.31 -8.54 -5.85
C ALA A 123 8.19 -8.10 -7.03
N ALA A 124 9.02 -7.07 -6.84
CA ALA A 124 9.95 -6.59 -7.86
C ALA A 124 11.03 -7.64 -8.20
N GLU A 125 11.60 -8.30 -7.19
CA GLU A 125 12.55 -9.40 -7.38
C GLU A 125 11.94 -10.57 -8.17
N HIS A 126 10.65 -10.87 -7.94
CA HIS A 126 9.94 -11.86 -8.73
C HIS A 126 9.80 -11.45 -10.20
N LEU A 127 9.44 -10.18 -10.47
CA LEU A 127 9.37 -9.65 -11.84
C LEU A 127 10.73 -9.69 -12.56
N GLU A 128 11.82 -9.44 -11.84
CA GLU A 128 13.17 -9.48 -12.42
C GLU A 128 13.63 -10.91 -12.72
N THR A 129 13.36 -11.84 -11.81
CA THR A 129 13.72 -13.25 -11.98
C THR A 129 12.90 -13.95 -13.06
N HIS A 130 11.64 -13.54 -13.24
CA HIS A 130 10.71 -14.13 -14.21
C HIS A 130 10.36 -13.16 -15.35
N ALA A 131 11.28 -12.28 -15.73
CA ALA A 131 11.02 -11.22 -16.72
C ALA A 131 10.46 -11.72 -18.07
N ALA A 132 10.80 -12.96 -18.46
CA ALA A 132 10.26 -13.59 -19.67
C ALA A 132 8.74 -13.84 -19.60
N GLU A 133 8.17 -14.00 -18.40
CA GLU A 133 6.74 -14.20 -18.19
C GLU A 133 5.96 -12.87 -18.19
N PHE A 134 6.66 -11.73 -18.05
CA PHE A 134 6.07 -10.40 -17.95
C PHE A 134 6.66 -9.47 -19.03
N PRO A 135 6.29 -9.63 -20.32
CA PRO A 135 6.86 -8.83 -21.40
C PRO A 135 6.55 -7.32 -21.27
N GLU A 136 5.52 -6.94 -20.52
CA GLU A 136 5.17 -5.55 -20.23
C GLU A 136 5.99 -4.92 -19.09
N TYR A 137 6.76 -5.70 -18.36
CA TYR A 137 7.67 -5.21 -17.32
C TYR A 137 8.96 -4.68 -17.95
N ASP A 138 9.34 -3.46 -17.60
CA ASP A 138 10.58 -2.82 -18.05
C ASP A 138 11.49 -2.55 -16.83
N PRO A 139 12.53 -3.38 -16.61
CA PRO A 139 13.42 -3.26 -15.46
C PRO A 139 14.13 -1.90 -15.36
N HIS A 140 14.34 -1.20 -16.48
CA HIS A 140 15.00 0.10 -16.50
C HIS A 140 14.09 1.22 -15.99
N LYS A 141 12.77 1.03 -16.03
CA LYS A 141 11.78 1.98 -15.51
C LYS A 141 11.46 1.76 -14.04
N ASN A 142 11.84 0.63 -13.46
CA ASN A 142 11.64 0.35 -12.05
C ASN A 142 12.48 1.32 -11.20
N ILE A 143 11.81 2.14 -10.38
CA ILE A 143 12.47 3.13 -9.50
C ILE A 143 13.43 2.49 -8.49
N LEU A 144 13.18 1.25 -8.07
CA LEU A 144 14.03 0.55 -7.11
C LEU A 144 15.43 0.23 -7.67
N ASN A 145 15.53 0.11 -8.99
CA ASN A 145 16.81 -0.12 -9.67
C ASN A 145 17.63 1.15 -9.86
N ARG A 146 16.97 2.32 -9.79
CA ARG A 146 17.60 3.63 -9.95
C ARG A 146 18.00 4.23 -8.61
N CYS A 147 17.16 4.06 -7.59
CA CYS A 147 17.34 4.69 -6.29
C CYS A 147 17.03 3.71 -5.15
N THR A 148 17.98 3.53 -4.24
CA THR A 148 17.70 2.86 -2.95
C THR A 148 17.48 3.91 -1.86
N THR A 149 16.50 3.67 -1.00
CA THR A 149 16.29 4.45 0.23
C THR A 149 16.49 3.55 1.44
N ASP A 150 17.73 3.34 1.83
CA ASP A 150 18.09 2.59 3.04
C ASP A 150 18.48 3.58 4.15
N GLY A 151 17.95 3.37 5.37
CA GLY A 151 18.27 4.22 6.52
C GLY A 151 17.85 5.71 6.40
N ASN A 152 16.92 6.05 5.50
CA ASN A 152 16.54 7.42 5.09
C ASN A 152 17.57 8.16 4.21
N PHE A 153 18.55 7.46 3.63
CA PHE A 153 19.45 8.03 2.63
C PHE A 153 18.99 7.66 1.24
N VAL A 154 18.95 8.63 0.32
CA VAL A 154 18.71 8.36 -1.10
C VAL A 154 20.07 8.08 -1.74
N GLN A 155 20.26 6.87 -2.26
CA GLN A 155 21.41 6.50 -3.08
C GLN A 155 20.94 6.28 -4.51
N THR A 156 21.47 7.05 -5.45
CA THR A 156 21.27 6.85 -6.89
C THR A 156 22.35 5.92 -7.42
N ARG A 157 21.97 4.88 -8.17
CA ARG A 157 22.91 3.98 -8.85
C ARG A 157 23.38 4.55 -10.18
#